data_AF-A0A4R5FF92-F1
#
_entry.id   AF-A0A4R5FF92-F1
#
_cell.length_a   1.000
_cell.length_b   1.000
_cell.length_c   1.000
_cell.angle_alpha   90.00
_cell.angle_beta   90.00
_cell.angle_gamma   90.00
#
_symmetry.space_group_name_H-M   'P 1'
#
loop_
_entity.id
_entity.type
_entity.pdbx_description
1 polymer ?
#
loop_
_entity_poly.entity_id
_entity_poly.type
_entity_poly.pdbx_seq_one_letter_code
_entity_poly.pdbx_strand_id
1 'polypeptide(L)' 'MRFHTRKWVKPEDLNPNGTLFGGKLLAWIDEELALYTIIQLENTRIVNLDAEGKPKAHGKTAIEFVKDRL' A
#
# COMPACT_ATOMS: atom_id res chain seq x y z
N MET A 1 -0.37 6.37 19.52
CA MET A 1 -1.49 5.64 18.89
C MET A 1 -0.91 4.46 18.10
N ARG A 2 -1.65 3.36 17.89
CA ARG A 2 -1.17 2.23 17.06
C ARG A 2 -2.00 2.17 15.77
N PHE A 3 -1.35 2.30 14.61
CA PHE A 3 -1.97 2.14 13.30
C PHE A 3 -1.83 0.68 12.86
N HIS A 4 -2.97 0.03 12.57
CA HIS A 4 -2.99 -1.37 12.12
C HIS A 4 -3.88 -1.48 10.89
N THR A 5 -3.41 -2.23 9.89
CA THR A 5 -4.16 -2.51 8.68
C THR A 5 -4.15 -4.00 8.40
N ARG A 6 -5.08 -4.46 7.56
CA ARG A 6 -5.17 -5.86 7.11
C ARG A 6 -5.43 -5.86 5.61
N LYS A 7 -4.73 -6.73 4.89
CA LYS A 7 -4.93 -6.97 3.47
C LYS A 7 -5.30 -8.44 3.27
N TRP A 8 -6.22 -8.67 2.35
CA TRP A 8 -6.53 -10.02 1.89
C TRP A 8 -5.47 -10.44 0.87
N VAL A 9 -4.79 -11.56 1.13
CA VAL A 9 -3.87 -12.18 0.17
C VAL A 9 -4.70 -12.97 -0.82
N LYS A 10 -4.64 -12.60 -2.10
CA LYS A 10 -5.33 -13.33 -3.17
C LYS A 10 -4.40 -14.34 -3.85
N PRO A 11 -4.92 -15.33 -4.59
CA PRO A 11 -4.09 -16.27 -5.33
C PRO A 11 -3.08 -15.58 -6.27
N GLU A 12 -3.44 -14.46 -6.89
CA GLU A 12 -2.55 -13.72 -7.82
C GLU A 12 -1.40 -12.99 -7.10
N ASP A 13 -1.50 -12.82 -5.77
CA ASP A 13 -0.46 -12.20 -4.96
C ASP A 13 0.63 -13.21 -4.55
N LEU A 14 0.38 -14.50 -4.76
CA LEU A 14 1.25 -15.60 -4.36
C LEU A 14 2.04 -16.15 -5.55
N ASN A 15 3.27 -16.55 -5.29
CA ASN A 15 4.05 -17.36 -6.22
C ASN A 15 3.58 -18.84 -6.19
N PRO A 16 4.07 -19.71 -7.09
CA PRO A 16 3.67 -21.13 -7.13
C PRO A 16 3.92 -21.92 -5.84
N ASN A 17 4.80 -21.44 -4.95
CA ASN A 17 5.08 -22.05 -3.65
C ASN A 17 4.13 -21.55 -2.54
N GLY A 18 3.12 -20.74 -2.89
CA GLY A 18 2.20 -20.15 -1.91
C GLY A 18 2.81 -18.99 -1.11
N THR A 19 3.93 -18.42 -1.54
CA THR A 19 4.60 -17.30 -0.87
C THR A 19 4.21 -15.97 -1.50
N LEU A 20 3.89 -14.98 -0.67
CA LEU A 20 3.59 -13.61 -1.12
C LEU A 20 4.76 -13.03 -1.93
N PHE A 21 4.46 -12.50 -3.13
CA PHE A 21 5.46 -11.77 -3.90
C PHE A 21 5.92 -10.53 -3.13
N GLY A 22 7.24 -10.36 -2.97
CA GLY A 22 7.81 -9.20 -2.26
C GLY A 22 7.39 -7.86 -2.86
N GLY A 23 7.24 -7.77 -4.19
CA GLY A 23 6.73 -6.58 -4.86
C GLY A 23 5.30 -6.22 -4.45
N LYS A 24 4.44 -7.22 -4.17
CA LYS A 24 3.08 -6.99 -3.68
C LYS A 24 3.08 -6.48 -2.24
N LEU A 25 3.92 -7.07 -1.39
CA LEU A 25 4.11 -6.60 -0.02
C LEU A 25 4.58 -5.15 0.03
N LEU A 26 5.58 -4.79 -0.80
CA LEU A 26 6.08 -3.42 -0.90
C LEU A 26 4.98 -2.45 -1.35
N ALA A 27 4.17 -2.83 -2.35
CA ALA A 27 3.05 -2.02 -2.80
C ALA A 27 2.00 -1.77 -1.70
N TRP A 28 1.75 -2.75 -0.82
CA TRP A 28 0.87 -2.54 0.34
C TRP A 28 1.50 -1.60 1.37
N ILE A 29 2.79 -1.75 1.66
CA ILE A 29 3.51 -0.86 2.60
C ILE A 29 3.47 0.59 2.07
N ASP A 30 3.69 0.78 0.77
CA ASP A 30 3.61 2.06 0.08
C ASP A 30 2.26 2.76 0.30
N GLU A 31 1.16 2.03 0.11
CA GLU A 31 -0.21 2.51 0.31
C GLU A 31 -0.47 2.87 1.79
N GLU A 32 -0.02 2.03 2.73
CA GLU A 32 -0.24 2.27 4.16
C GLU A 32 0.60 3.42 4.72
N LEU A 33 1.82 3.64 4.21
CA LEU A 33 2.63 4.80 4.56
C LEU A 33 1.97 6.10 4.11
N ALA A 34 1.36 6.10 2.92
CA ALA A 34 0.64 7.26 2.42
C ALA A 34 -0.58 7.59 3.30
N LEU A 35 -1.39 6.57 3.62
CA LEU A 35 -2.56 6.74 4.50
C LEU A 35 -2.17 7.20 5.91
N TYR A 36 -1.14 6.58 6.50
CA TYR A 36 -0.65 7.00 7.81
C TYR A 36 -0.21 8.47 7.79
N THR A 37 0.53 8.89 6.77
CA THR A 37 1.03 10.28 6.70
C THR A 37 -0.09 11.29 6.52
N ILE A 38 -1.07 10.99 5.68
CA ILE A 38 -2.22 11.85 5.45
C ILE A 38 -3.09 11.96 6.71
N ILE A 39 -3.41 10.82 7.35
CA ILE A 39 -4.39 10.77 8.44
C ILE A 39 -3.74 11.14 9.77
N GLN A 40 -2.58 10.57 10.08
CA GLN A 40 -1.97 10.68 11.39
C GLN A 40 -1.02 11.86 11.51
N LEU A 41 -0.36 12.24 10.42
CA LEU A 41 0.57 13.37 10.41
C LEU A 41 -0.03 14.61 9.74
N GLU A 42 -1.27 14.53 9.26
CA GLU A 42 -1.98 15.60 8.55
C GLU A 42 -1.18 16.18 7.37
N ASN A 43 -0.35 15.35 6.73
CA ASN A 43 0.53 15.76 5.64
C ASN A 43 0.16 15.06 4.33
N THR A 44 -0.31 15.84 3.36
CA THR A 44 -0.70 15.36 2.03
C THR A 44 0.40 15.53 0.97
N ARG A 45 1.54 16.14 1.32
CA ARG A 45 2.64 16.47 0.39
C ARG A 45 3.79 15.48 0.51
N ILE A 46 3.54 14.24 0.10
CA ILE A 46 4.53 13.16 0.08
C ILE A 46 4.57 12.45 -1.27
N VAL A 47 5.73 11.91 -1.61
CA VAL A 47 5.94 11.06 -2.78
C VAL A 47 6.89 9.93 -2.39
N ASN A 48 6.72 8.76 -3.01
CA ASN A 48 7.68 7.67 -2.87
C ASN A 48 8.64 7.71 -4.06
N LEU A 49 9.80 7.05 -3.91
CA LEU A 49 10.79 6.94 -4.96
C LEU A 49 10.76 5.52 -5.55
N ASP A 50 11.02 5.40 -6.85
CA ASP A 50 11.29 4.11 -7.46
C ASP A 50 12.71 3.61 -7.14
N ALA A 51 13.08 2.45 -7.68
CA ALA A 51 14.39 1.83 -7.44
C ALA A 51 15.55 2.70 -7.96
N GLU A 52 15.28 3.58 -8.93
CA GLU A 52 16.21 4.52 -9.54
C GLU A 52 16.23 5.88 -8.82
N GLY A 53 15.44 6.04 -7.75
CA GLY A 53 15.38 7.26 -6.96
C GLY A 53 14.50 8.36 -7.56
N LYS A 54 13.67 8.06 -8.59
CA LYS A 54 12.77 9.02 -9.20
C LYS A 54 11.41 9.02 -8.49
N PRO A 55 10.70 10.17 -8.43
CA PRO A 55 9.36 10.22 -7.85
C PRO A 55 8.40 9.27 -8.55
N LYS A 56 7.74 8.42 -7.77
CA LYS A 56 6.71 7.49 -8.21
C LYS A 56 5.43 7.76 -7.41
N ALA A 57 4.35 8.02 -8.14
CA ALA A 57 3.03 8.11 -7.52
C ALA A 57 2.56 6.73 -7.05
N HIS A 58 1.92 6.68 -5.88
CA HIS A 58 1.35 5.43 -5.33
C HIS A 58 0.19 4.86 -6.16
N GLY A 59 -0.33 5.62 -7.14
CA GLY A 59 -1.26 5.14 -8.17
C GLY A 59 -2.73 4.97 -7.75
N LYS A 60 -3.09 5.25 -6.50
CA LYS A 60 -4.48 5.22 -6.03
C LYS A 60 -5.07 6.63 -6.05
N THR A 61 -6.20 6.83 -6.73
CA THR A 61 -6.92 8.13 -6.73
C THR A 61 -8.05 8.18 -5.72
N ALA A 62 -8.38 7.05 -5.08
CA ALA A 62 -9.42 6.93 -4.08
C ALA A 62 -9.03 5.89 -3.01
N ILE A 63 -9.56 6.06 -1.79
CA ILE A 63 -9.46 5.07 -0.72
C ILE A 63 -10.48 3.97 -1.01
N GLU A 64 -10.01 2.73 -1.12
CA GLU A 64 -10.88 1.56 -1.24
C GLU A 64 -11.11 0.95 0.14
N PHE A 65 -12.35 0.96 0.63
CA PHE A 65 -12.67 0.25 1.87
C PHE A 65 -13.04 -1.19 1.59
N VAL A 66 -12.61 -2.10 2.49
CA VAL A 66 -12.93 -3.52 2.41
C VAL A 66 -14.45 -3.76 2.36
N LYS A 67 -15.25 -2.91 3.04
CA LYS A 67 -16.72 -2.98 3.04
C LYS A 67 -17.36 -2.75 1.66
N ASP A 68 -16.67 -2.06 0.75
CA ASP A 68 -17.20 -1.69 -0.57
C ASP A 68 -16.87 -2.76 -1.63
N ARG A 69 -16.24 -3.87 -1.24
CA ARG A 69 -15.81 -4.98 -2.11
C ARG A 69 -16.71 -6.21 -2.03
N LEU A 70 -17.86 -6.11 -1.35
CA LEU A 70 -18.86 -7.16 -1.11
C LEU A 70 -20.23 -6.73 -1.63
#